data_AF-A0A9W2Y063-F1
#
_entry.id   AF-A0A9W2Y063-F1
#
_cell.length_a   1.000
_cell.length_b   1.000
_cell.length_c   1.000
_cell.angle_alpha   90.00
_cell.angle_beta   90.00
_cell.angle_gamma   90.00
#
_symmetry.space_group_name_H-M   'P 1'
#
loop_
_entity.id
_entity.type
_entity.pdbx_description
1 polymer ?
#
loop_
_entity_poly.entity_id
_entity_poly.type
_entity_poly.pdbx_seq_one_letter_code
_entity_poly.pdbx_strand_id
1 'polypeptide(L)'
;MLLLCWSPLLLCLCLRAENVAVIRAPGENVTLRCSLDGCARSAHGYVGMYLYRYAGSREEVLYYHGVDGADKVSARGRYTRRVEKQGSLRSHGISIRELTARDSGVYSCVYKQTPQDETTCNVYTLAVSDAAPSPASPEHPPTNPPHGDTHAWPPLALVTPAAVLLSVLLTLLFVKVLVPSVKHWASSSRRARSGSLDPSEYVYEVMTKNGLQAAAPNPYDAA
;
A
#
# COMPACT_ATOMS: atom_id res chain seq x y z
N MET A 1 2.53 -4.82 -22.60
CA MET A 1 3.22 -5.71 -21.65
C MET A 1 3.70 -5.00 -20.39
N LEU A 2 3.91 -3.68 -20.40
CA LEU A 2 4.27 -2.90 -19.21
C LEU A 2 3.21 -2.89 -18.09
N LEU A 3 1.92 -3.05 -18.38
CA LEU A 3 0.82 -3.01 -17.39
C LEU A 3 0.65 -4.31 -16.58
N LEU A 4 1.17 -5.44 -17.06
CA LEU A 4 1.09 -6.74 -16.37
C LEU A 4 2.15 -6.90 -15.25
N CYS A 5 3.15 -6.00 -15.20
CA CYS A 5 4.22 -6.03 -14.20
C CYS A 5 3.82 -5.33 -12.89
N TRP A 6 2.70 -4.59 -12.87
CA TRP A 6 2.29 -3.77 -11.72
C TRP A 6 1.37 -4.51 -10.76
N SER A 7 0.63 -5.51 -11.24
CA SER A 7 -0.26 -6.32 -10.39
C SER A 7 0.49 -7.22 -9.38
N PRO A 8 1.60 -7.92 -9.73
CA PRO A 8 2.38 -8.63 -8.72
C PRO A 8 3.11 -7.65 -7.79
N LEU A 9 3.52 -6.46 -8.29
CA LEU A 9 4.15 -5.43 -7.47
C LEU A 9 3.19 -4.86 -6.41
N LEU A 10 1.93 -4.63 -6.77
CA LEU A 10 0.87 -4.23 -5.82
C LEU A 10 0.57 -5.33 -4.80
N LEU A 11 0.53 -6.60 -5.22
CA LEU A 11 0.31 -7.73 -4.31
C LEU A 11 1.48 -7.91 -3.33
N CYS A 12 2.72 -7.67 -3.78
CA CYS A 12 3.92 -7.67 -2.93
C CYS A 12 3.98 -6.47 -1.98
N LEU A 13 3.44 -5.31 -2.37
CA LEU A 13 3.36 -4.12 -1.50
C LEU A 13 2.41 -4.33 -0.31
N CYS A 14 1.37 -5.16 -0.44
CA CYS A 14 0.44 -5.44 0.65
C CYS A 14 1.00 -6.40 1.73
N LEU A 15 2.05 -7.17 1.42
CA LEU A 15 2.61 -8.20 2.32
C LEU A 15 3.70 -7.69 3.28
N ARG A 16 4.09 -6.41 3.21
CA ARG A 16 5.18 -5.83 4.01
C ARG A 16 4.76 -5.11 5.29
N ALA A 17 3.47 -5.08 5.62
CA ALA A 17 3.03 -4.63 6.93
C ALA A 17 3.04 -5.82 7.90
N GLU A 18 4.16 -6.01 8.60
CA GLU A 18 4.27 -6.98 9.71
C GLU A 18 3.40 -6.52 10.88
N ASN A 19 2.08 -6.70 10.75
CA ASN A 19 1.15 -6.49 11.85
C ASN A 19 1.19 -7.71 12.76
N VAL A 20 1.79 -7.58 13.94
CA VAL A 20 1.84 -8.68 14.91
C VAL A 20 0.54 -8.71 15.71
N ALA A 21 -0.23 -9.78 15.56
CA ALA A 21 -1.42 -10.02 16.37
C ALA A 21 -1.02 -10.60 17.74
N VAL A 22 -1.54 -10.01 18.81
CA VAL A 22 -1.30 -10.43 20.20
C VAL A 22 -2.64 -10.58 20.89
N ILE A 23 -2.91 -11.78 21.40
CA ILE A 23 -4.11 -12.08 22.19
C ILE A 23 -3.70 -12.22 23.66
N ARG A 24 -4.44 -11.58 24.55
CA ARG A 24 -4.22 -11.62 26.01
C ARG A 24 -5.56 -11.74 26.74
N ALA A 25 -5.53 -12.33 27.92
CA ALA A 25 -6.67 -12.32 28.82
C ALA A 25 -6.74 -11.00 29.62
N PRO A 26 -7.92 -10.62 30.13
CA PRO A 26 -8.02 -9.51 31.08
C PRO A 26 -7.15 -9.74 32.31
N GLY A 27 -6.58 -8.66 32.86
CA GLY A 27 -5.66 -8.68 34.00
C GLY A 27 -4.20 -9.01 33.63
N GLU A 28 -3.93 -9.58 32.45
CA GLU A 28 -2.57 -9.86 32.01
C GLU A 28 -1.78 -8.60 31.64
N ASN A 29 -0.50 -8.78 31.35
CA ASN A 29 0.38 -7.72 30.85
C ASN A 29 0.79 -8.03 29.40
N VAL A 30 1.06 -6.98 28.62
CA VAL A 30 1.65 -7.11 27.28
C VAL A 30 2.88 -6.23 27.17
N THR A 31 3.92 -6.72 26.49
CA THR A 31 5.08 -5.91 26.10
C THR A 31 5.10 -5.76 24.59
N LEU A 32 4.91 -4.53 24.11
CA LEU A 32 5.04 -4.17 22.70
C LEU A 32 6.48 -3.73 22.44
N ARG A 33 7.11 -4.27 21.40
CA ARG A 33 8.50 -3.93 21.06
C ARG A 33 8.52 -2.78 20.07
N CYS A 34 9.28 -1.74 20.36
CA CYS A 34 9.51 -0.64 19.42
C CYS A 34 11.00 -0.64 19.05
N SER A 35 11.29 -0.67 17.75
CA SER A 35 12.66 -0.62 17.23
C SER A 35 12.73 0.26 15.99
N LEU A 36 13.85 0.96 15.84
CA LEU A 36 14.18 1.68 14.62
C LEU A 36 14.42 0.77 13.43
N ASP A 37 14.79 -0.49 13.67
CA ASP A 37 14.99 -1.48 12.61
C ASP A 37 13.67 -1.85 11.91
N GLY A 38 12.53 -1.65 12.58
CA GLY A 38 11.20 -1.82 12.00
C GLY A 38 10.78 -0.65 11.09
N CYS A 39 11.52 0.45 11.05
CA CYS A 39 11.13 1.61 10.26
C CYS A 39 11.36 1.38 8.75
N ALA A 40 10.40 1.82 7.92
CA ALA A 40 10.56 1.83 6.46
C ALA A 40 11.61 2.84 5.95
N ARG A 41 12.05 3.77 6.82
CA ARG A 41 13.03 4.82 6.52
C ARG A 41 14.19 4.74 7.50
N SER A 42 15.40 4.89 6.98
CA SER A 42 16.62 5.00 7.78
C SER A 42 16.55 6.23 8.68
N ALA A 43 16.63 5.98 9.98
CA ALA A 43 16.23 6.89 11.03
C ALA A 43 17.46 7.51 11.73
N HIS A 44 17.83 8.72 11.34
CA HIS A 44 18.78 9.55 12.09
C HIS A 44 18.07 10.79 12.62
N GLY A 45 18.36 11.18 13.86
CA GLY A 45 17.87 12.44 14.44
C GLY A 45 16.50 12.41 15.09
N TYR A 46 15.93 11.24 15.39
CA TYR A 46 14.71 11.18 16.21
C TYR A 46 14.95 11.67 17.63
N VAL A 47 14.04 12.54 18.10
CA VAL A 47 14.09 13.13 19.45
C VAL A 47 13.18 12.38 20.44
N GLY A 48 12.26 11.58 19.93
CA GLY A 48 11.36 10.80 20.78
C GLY A 48 10.41 9.91 19.98
N MET A 49 9.51 9.27 20.72
CA MET A 49 8.58 8.28 20.18
C MET A 49 7.25 8.35 20.93
N TYR A 50 6.16 8.20 20.18
CA TYR A 50 4.81 8.08 20.70
C TYR A 50 4.27 6.68 20.46
N LEU A 51 3.66 6.09 21.49
CA LEU A 51 2.79 4.94 21.29
C LEU A 51 1.36 5.44 21.12
N TYR A 52 0.78 5.16 19.96
CA TYR A 52 -0.63 5.42 19.71
C TYR A 52 -1.43 4.13 19.74
N ARG A 53 -2.69 4.23 20.16
CA ARG A 53 -3.71 3.19 20.01
C ARG A 53 -4.80 3.71 19.08
N TYR A 54 -5.24 2.88 18.14
CA TYR A 54 -6.40 3.14 17.31
C TYR A 54 -7.51 2.14 17.61
N ALA A 55 -8.67 2.66 18.01
CA ALA A 55 -9.89 1.91 18.23
C ALA A 55 -11.11 2.81 17.94
N GLY A 56 -11.38 3.05 16.66
CA GLY A 56 -12.32 4.06 16.19
C GLY A 56 -11.69 5.46 16.10
N SER A 57 -10.88 5.85 17.08
CA SER A 57 -10.08 7.07 17.08
C SER A 57 -8.64 6.82 17.53
N ARG A 58 -7.73 7.73 17.15
CA ARG A 58 -6.31 7.71 17.57
C ARG A 58 -6.21 8.29 18.98
N GLU A 59 -5.70 7.51 19.91
CA GLU A 59 -5.47 7.84 21.31
C GLU A 59 -3.96 7.78 21.59
N GLU A 60 -3.42 8.79 22.28
CA GLU A 60 -2.04 8.74 22.76
C GLU A 60 -1.97 7.84 24.00
N VAL A 61 -1.11 6.82 23.96
CA VAL A 61 -0.87 5.94 25.11
C VAL A 61 0.26 6.52 25.97
N LEU A 62 1.37 6.88 25.32
CA LEU A 62 2.51 7.54 25.95
C LEU A 62 3.33 8.34 24.95
N TYR A 63 4.10 9.28 25.50
CA TYR A 63 5.24 9.89 24.84
C TYR A 63 6.54 9.52 25.57
N TYR A 64 7.57 9.18 24.82
CA TYR A 64 8.91 8.90 25.31
C TYR A 64 9.90 9.87 24.66
N HIS A 65 10.56 10.67 25.50
CA HIS A 65 11.65 11.55 25.10
C HIS A 65 12.98 10.87 25.43
N GLY A 66 13.82 10.66 24.42
CA GLY A 66 15.06 9.88 24.51
C GLY A 66 16.34 10.67 24.33
N VAL A 67 16.31 11.99 24.59
CA VAL A 67 17.48 12.88 24.47
C VAL A 67 18.05 13.20 25.87
N ASP A 68 19.38 13.22 25.96
CA ASP A 68 20.19 13.64 27.12
C ASP A 68 20.16 12.77 28.40
N GLY A 69 19.99 11.45 28.26
CA GLY A 69 20.23 10.48 29.35
C GLY A 69 19.19 10.50 30.48
N ALA A 70 18.28 11.48 30.51
CA ALA A 70 17.09 11.50 31.34
C ALA A 70 15.92 10.91 30.55
N ASP A 71 15.84 9.57 30.53
CA ASP A 71 14.72 8.84 29.95
C ASP A 71 13.41 9.30 30.59
N LYS A 72 12.60 10.09 29.86
CA LYS A 72 11.32 10.59 30.36
C LYS A 72 10.18 9.95 29.59
N VAL A 73 9.41 9.15 30.30
CA VAL A 73 8.17 8.57 29.80
C VAL A 73 6.98 9.32 30.39
N SER A 74 6.09 9.77 29.51
CA SER A 74 4.89 10.51 29.86
C SER A 74 3.68 9.72 29.38
N ALA A 75 3.13 8.86 30.25
CA ALA A 75 1.88 8.14 29.99
C ALA A 75 0.69 9.11 29.95
N ARG A 76 -0.38 8.71 29.24
CA ARG A 76 -1.58 9.53 29.01
C ARG A 76 -2.85 8.82 29.45
N GLY A 77 -3.83 9.59 29.92
CA GLY A 77 -5.17 9.12 30.24
C GLY A 77 -5.18 7.89 31.16
N ARG A 78 -5.89 6.85 30.75
CA ARG A 78 -6.06 5.60 31.52
C ARG A 78 -4.81 4.73 31.63
N TYR A 79 -3.75 5.08 30.90
CA TYR A 79 -2.49 4.35 30.89
C TYR A 79 -1.52 4.85 31.97
N THR A 80 -1.84 5.96 32.63
CA THR A 80 -1.08 6.48 33.77
C THR A 80 -0.93 5.40 34.85
N ARG A 81 0.31 5.19 35.32
CA ARG A 81 0.72 4.14 36.28
C ARG A 81 0.63 2.68 35.79
N ARG A 82 0.12 2.43 34.58
CA ARG A 82 0.02 1.06 34.01
C ARG A 82 1.10 0.76 32.98
N VAL A 83 1.86 1.78 32.58
CA VAL A 83 2.84 1.66 31.50
C VAL A 83 4.26 1.82 32.00
N GLU A 84 5.12 0.93 31.52
CA GLU A 84 6.55 0.94 31.79
C GLU A 84 7.34 0.79 30.49
N LYS A 85 8.55 1.34 30.47
CA LYS A 85 9.47 1.26 29.34
C LYS A 85 10.78 0.64 29.80
N GLN A 86 11.35 -0.21 28.96
CA GLN A 86 12.67 -0.81 29.18
C GLN A 86 13.48 -0.79 27.88
N GLY A 87 14.76 -0.46 27.94
CA GLY A 87 15.65 -0.36 26.78
C GLY A 87 15.96 1.08 26.41
N SER A 88 16.42 1.34 25.18
CA SER A 88 16.81 2.68 24.69
C SER A 88 15.89 3.17 23.58
N LEU A 89 16.03 4.42 23.13
CA LEU A 89 15.23 4.93 22.00
C LEU A 89 15.35 4.08 20.73
N ARG A 90 16.53 3.51 20.47
CA ARG A 90 16.75 2.65 19.29
C ARG A 90 15.98 1.34 19.35
N SER A 91 15.88 0.73 20.52
CA SER A 91 15.17 -0.53 20.73
C SER A 91 14.71 -0.63 22.19
N HIS A 92 13.40 -0.73 22.40
CA HIS A 92 12.79 -0.81 23.72
C HIS A 92 11.49 -1.61 23.73
N GLY A 93 11.13 -2.10 24.90
CA GLY A 93 9.82 -2.67 25.19
C GLY A 93 8.97 -1.69 25.97
N ILE A 94 7.69 -1.61 25.63
CA ILE A 94 6.67 -0.88 26.37
C ILE A 94 5.71 -1.91 26.93
N SER A 95 5.68 -2.02 28.26
CA SER A 95 4.77 -2.92 28.95
C SER A 95 3.50 -2.18 29.38
N ILE A 96 2.33 -2.71 29.06
CA ILE A 96 1.04 -2.26 29.58
C ILE A 96 0.54 -3.33 30.54
N ARG A 97 0.27 -2.93 31.79
CA ARG A 97 -0.14 -3.81 32.88
C ARG A 97 -1.65 -3.87 33.05
N GLU A 98 -2.14 -4.95 33.63
CA GLU A 98 -3.54 -5.12 34.07
C GLU A 98 -4.52 -4.86 32.92
N LEU A 99 -4.36 -5.56 31.81
CA LEU A 99 -5.12 -5.34 30.59
C LEU A 99 -6.63 -5.46 30.80
N THR A 100 -7.38 -4.62 30.10
CA THR A 100 -8.84 -4.66 30.07
C THR A 100 -9.32 -4.82 28.63
N ALA A 101 -10.56 -5.25 28.42
CA ALA A 101 -11.16 -5.33 27.08
C ALA A 101 -11.05 -4.00 26.31
N ARG A 102 -11.09 -2.86 27.03
CA ARG A 102 -10.94 -1.52 26.46
C ARG A 102 -9.54 -1.26 25.92
N ASP A 103 -8.53 -2.01 26.33
CA ASP A 103 -7.16 -1.86 25.83
C ASP A 103 -6.95 -2.54 24.47
N SER A 104 -7.92 -3.30 23.97
CA SER A 104 -7.90 -3.84 22.61
C SER A 104 -7.81 -2.73 21.55
N GLY A 105 -7.10 -2.98 20.46
CA GLY A 105 -6.95 -2.04 19.34
C GLY A 105 -5.65 -2.22 18.59
N VAL A 106 -5.43 -1.36 17.59
CA VAL A 106 -4.18 -1.34 16.82
C VAL A 106 -3.21 -0.35 17.47
N TYR A 107 -2.05 -0.83 17.89
CA TYR A 107 -1.00 -0.03 18.50
C TYR A 107 0.12 0.24 17.51
N SER A 108 0.63 1.47 17.49
CA SER A 108 1.72 1.85 16.59
C SER A 108 2.81 2.62 17.33
N CYS A 109 4.07 2.18 17.18
CA CYS A 109 5.24 2.95 17.61
C CYS A 109 5.58 3.98 16.54
N VAL A 110 5.49 5.27 16.88
CA VAL A 110 5.68 6.39 15.96
C VAL A 110 6.82 7.27 16.44
N TYR A 111 7.93 7.27 15.71
CA TYR A 111 9.09 8.10 16.01
C TYR A 111 8.96 9.47 15.36
N LYS A 112 9.44 10.51 16.07
CA LYS A 112 9.42 11.89 15.58
C LYS A 112 10.82 12.48 15.49
N GLN A 113 11.13 13.08 14.35
CA GLN A 113 12.31 13.94 14.20
C GLN A 113 11.93 15.40 14.45
N THR A 114 10.79 15.81 13.91
CA THR A 114 10.14 17.10 14.16
C THR A 114 8.66 16.87 14.44
N PRO A 115 7.89 17.88 14.89
CA PRO A 115 6.45 17.72 15.12
C PRO A 115 5.66 17.21 13.90
N GLN A 116 6.15 17.51 12.69
CA GLN A 116 5.51 17.22 11.40
C GLN A 116 6.07 15.95 10.73
N ASP A 117 7.21 15.45 11.19
CA ASP A 117 7.89 14.29 10.60
C ASP A 117 7.73 13.07 11.52
N GLU A 118 6.72 12.26 11.20
CA GLU A 118 6.37 11.02 11.90
C GLU A 118 6.77 9.81 11.04
N THR A 119 7.42 8.84 11.66
CA THR A 119 7.67 7.53 11.04
C THR A 119 7.12 6.42 11.93
N THR A 120 6.17 5.66 11.40
CA THR A 120 5.66 4.45 12.02
C THR A 120 6.63 3.29 11.78
N CYS A 121 7.06 2.61 12.85
CA CYS A 121 8.08 1.57 12.75
C CYS A 121 7.59 0.18 13.20
N ASN A 122 6.63 0.11 14.12
CA ASN A 122 6.07 -1.18 14.54
C ASN A 122 4.56 -1.03 14.74
N VAL A 123 3.81 -2.04 14.32
CA VAL A 123 2.36 -2.08 14.44
C VAL A 123 1.91 -3.41 15.04
N TYR A 124 1.02 -3.33 16.02
CA TYR A 124 0.51 -4.46 16.78
C TYR A 124 -1.01 -4.44 16.77
N THR A 125 -1.65 -5.59 16.63
CA THR A 125 -3.08 -5.73 16.92
C THR A 125 -3.24 -6.44 18.25
N LEU A 126 -3.68 -5.72 19.28
CA LEU A 126 -3.94 -6.31 20.60
C LEU A 126 -5.43 -6.63 20.74
N ALA A 127 -5.74 -7.88 21.04
CA ALA A 127 -7.06 -8.32 21.44
C ALA A 127 -7.01 -8.78 22.90
N VAL A 128 -7.86 -8.19 23.74
CA VAL A 128 -8.02 -8.58 25.14
C VAL A 128 -9.39 -9.22 25.31
N SER A 129 -9.40 -10.55 25.52
CA SER A 129 -10.63 -11.35 25.58
C SER A 129 -10.43 -12.55 26.50
N ASP A 130 -11.49 -12.98 27.18
CA ASP A 130 -11.51 -14.21 27.99
C ASP A 130 -11.44 -15.49 27.15
N ALA A 131 -11.41 -15.37 25.82
CA ALA A 131 -11.26 -16.50 24.93
C ALA A 131 -9.89 -17.15 25.16
N ALA A 132 -9.92 -18.42 25.58
CA ALA A 132 -8.73 -19.25 25.65
C ALA A 132 -7.93 -19.12 24.34
N PRO A 133 -6.59 -19.00 24.40
CA PRO A 133 -5.78 -19.04 23.20
C PRO A 133 -6.17 -20.29 22.43
N SER A 134 -6.81 -20.13 21.27
CA SER A 134 -7.01 -21.26 20.37
C SER A 134 -5.61 -21.78 20.08
N PRO A 135 -5.29 -23.05 20.43
CA PRO A 135 -3.96 -23.55 20.17
C PRO A 135 -3.75 -23.49 18.66
N ALA A 136 -2.77 -22.69 18.25
CA ALA A 136 -2.04 -22.99 17.03
C ALA A 136 -1.61 -24.44 17.16
N SER A 137 -2.24 -25.32 16.37
CA SER A 137 -2.15 -26.77 16.50
C SER A 137 -0.68 -27.20 16.48
N PRO A 138 -0.16 -27.84 17.55
CA PRO A 138 1.09 -28.57 17.47
C PRO A 138 0.85 -29.84 16.66
N GLU A 139 1.70 -30.05 15.68
CA GLU A 139 1.90 -31.29 14.95
C GLU A 139 2.02 -32.47 15.93
N HIS A 140 1.17 -33.50 15.82
CA HIS A 140 1.34 -34.76 16.53
C HIS A 140 1.26 -35.97 15.57
N PRO A 141 2.16 -36.97 15.70
CA PRO A 141 2.35 -38.08 14.75
C PRO A 141 1.40 -39.28 15.05
N PRO A 142 1.43 -40.37 14.25
CA PRO A 142 0.22 -40.98 13.68
C PRO A 142 -0.40 -42.07 14.55
N THR A 143 -1.72 -42.21 14.50
CA THR A 143 -2.40 -43.50 14.72
C THR A 143 -3.73 -43.51 13.93
N ASN A 144 -3.82 -44.39 12.94
CA ASN A 144 -5.05 -44.77 12.21
C ASN A 144 -5.74 -45.96 12.92
N PRO A 145 -6.94 -46.41 12.50
CA PRO A 145 -8.24 -45.73 12.28
C PRO A 145 -9.38 -46.54 12.99
N PRO A 146 -10.73 -46.39 12.80
CA PRO A 146 -11.45 -46.52 11.51
C PRO A 146 -12.64 -45.55 11.27
N HIS A 147 -12.78 -45.15 10.00
CA HIS A 147 -13.99 -45.03 9.17
C HIS A 147 -15.28 -44.35 9.70
N GLY A 148 -15.70 -43.26 9.04
CA GLY A 148 -17.07 -42.73 9.15
C GLY A 148 -17.25 -41.32 8.59
N ASP A 149 -17.50 -41.26 7.29
CA ASP A 149 -18.31 -40.28 6.55
C ASP A 149 -17.84 -38.83 6.30
N THR A 150 -17.53 -38.65 5.02
CA THR A 150 -17.13 -37.49 4.24
C THR A 150 -18.15 -36.33 4.26
N HIS A 151 -17.79 -35.23 4.91
CA HIS A 151 -18.17 -33.89 4.47
C HIS A 151 -16.90 -33.03 4.37
N ALA A 152 -16.15 -33.26 3.30
CA ALA A 152 -14.94 -32.52 2.98
C ALA A 152 -15.29 -31.07 2.60
N TRP A 153 -15.13 -30.16 3.55
CA TRP A 153 -14.87 -28.76 3.21
C TRP A 153 -13.47 -28.72 2.58
N PRO A 154 -13.30 -28.14 1.38
CA PRO A 154 -11.99 -28.12 0.74
C PRO A 154 -10.99 -27.35 1.62
N PRO A 155 -9.78 -27.89 1.83
CA PRO A 155 -8.77 -27.22 2.62
C PRO A 155 -8.42 -25.89 1.96
N LEU A 156 -8.28 -24.84 2.78
CA LEU A 156 -7.86 -23.50 2.39
C LEU A 156 -6.48 -23.44 1.67
N ALA A 157 -5.82 -24.58 1.49
CA ALA A 157 -4.64 -24.76 0.64
C ALA A 157 -4.94 -24.82 -0.88
N LEU A 158 -6.20 -24.98 -1.31
CA LEU A 158 -6.60 -24.98 -2.72
C LEU A 158 -7.38 -23.72 -3.17
N VAL A 159 -7.82 -22.88 -2.23
CA VAL A 159 -8.51 -21.62 -2.56
C VAL A 159 -7.52 -20.57 -3.10
N THR A 160 -6.25 -20.66 -2.70
CA THR A 160 -5.19 -19.76 -3.16
C THR A 160 -4.80 -19.94 -4.64
N PRO A 161 -4.57 -21.15 -5.19
CA PRO A 161 -4.27 -21.29 -6.62
C PRO A 161 -5.50 -21.00 -7.51
N ALA A 162 -6.71 -21.39 -7.10
CA ALA A 162 -7.92 -21.17 -7.88
C ALA A 162 -8.25 -19.67 -8.00
N ALA A 163 -8.13 -18.91 -6.90
CA ALA A 163 -8.35 -17.46 -6.92
C ALA A 163 -7.29 -16.72 -7.76
N VAL A 164 -6.03 -17.17 -7.72
CA VAL A 164 -4.95 -16.61 -8.55
C VAL A 164 -5.20 -16.90 -10.03
N LEU A 165 -5.57 -18.14 -10.39
CA LEU A 165 -5.91 -18.50 -11.77
C LEU A 165 -7.12 -17.72 -12.29
N LEU A 166 -8.15 -17.55 -11.46
CA LEU A 166 -9.35 -16.77 -11.81
C LEU A 166 -9.00 -15.29 -12.04
N SER A 167 -8.15 -14.71 -11.18
CA SER A 167 -7.66 -13.33 -11.33
C SER A 167 -6.84 -13.14 -12.62
N VAL A 168 -5.94 -14.07 -12.95
CA VAL A 168 -5.17 -14.05 -14.21
C VAL A 168 -6.10 -14.18 -15.42
N LEU A 169 -7.12 -15.04 -15.35
CA LEU A 169 -8.07 -15.21 -16.45
C LEU A 169 -8.91 -13.94 -16.68
N LEU A 170 -9.41 -13.32 -15.60
CA LEU A 170 -10.19 -12.09 -15.66
C LEU A 170 -9.38 -10.92 -16.23
N THR A 171 -8.12 -10.78 -15.83
CA THR A 171 -7.24 -9.73 -16.37
C THR A 171 -6.93 -9.94 -17.86
N LEU A 172 -6.71 -11.18 -18.31
CA LEU A 172 -6.52 -11.49 -19.74
C LEU A 172 -7.78 -11.20 -20.57
N LEU A 173 -8.96 -11.53 -20.05
CA LEU A 173 -10.24 -11.20 -20.69
C LEU A 173 -10.42 -9.68 -20.79
N PHE A 174 -10.11 -8.94 -19.73
CA PHE A 174 -10.23 -7.48 -19.72
C PHE A 174 -9.31 -6.83 -20.76
N VAL A 175 -8.06 -7.30 -20.89
CA VAL A 175 -7.14 -6.83 -21.95
C VAL A 175 -7.66 -7.21 -23.33
N LYS A 176 -8.18 -8.43 -23.51
CA LYS A 176 -8.76 -8.86 -24.79
C LYS A 176 -10.05 -8.17 -25.16
N VAL A 177 -10.80 -7.61 -24.22
CA VAL A 177 -12.01 -6.83 -24.52
C VAL A 177 -11.61 -5.38 -24.79
N LEU A 178 -10.81 -4.76 -23.92
CA LEU A 178 -10.43 -3.36 -24.06
C LEU A 178 -9.54 -3.10 -25.28
N VAL A 179 -8.58 -3.96 -25.61
CA VAL A 179 -7.66 -3.73 -26.75
C VAL A 179 -8.40 -3.67 -28.10
N PRO A 180 -9.29 -4.62 -28.46
CA PRO A 180 -10.08 -4.50 -29.68
C PRO A 180 -11.17 -3.44 -29.57
N SER A 181 -11.77 -3.18 -28.40
CA SER A 181 -12.75 -2.08 -28.26
C SER A 181 -12.11 -0.72 -28.51
N VAL A 182 -10.91 -0.47 -27.99
CA VAL A 182 -10.16 0.77 -28.23
C VAL A 182 -9.64 0.82 -29.66
N LYS A 183 -9.26 -0.32 -30.27
CA LYS A 183 -8.86 -0.39 -31.68
C LYS A 183 -10.03 -0.18 -32.64
N HIS A 184 -11.20 -0.70 -32.32
CA HIS A 184 -12.44 -0.51 -33.10
C HIS A 184 -12.96 0.92 -32.94
N TRP A 185 -12.82 1.52 -31.76
CA TRP A 185 -13.17 2.92 -31.54
C TRP A 185 -12.18 3.89 -32.19
N ALA A 186 -10.88 3.58 -32.19
CA ALA A 186 -9.86 4.36 -32.89
C ALA A 186 -9.90 4.19 -34.42
N SER A 187 -10.38 3.05 -34.93
CA SER A 187 -10.59 2.85 -36.37
C SER A 187 -11.90 3.47 -36.85
N SER A 188 -12.97 3.43 -36.05
CA SER A 188 -14.22 4.15 -36.35
C SER A 188 -14.02 5.67 -36.27
N SER A 189 -13.26 6.15 -35.28
CA SER A 189 -12.85 7.55 -35.16
C SER A 189 -11.97 8.01 -36.34
N ARG A 190 -11.07 7.16 -36.86
CA ARG A 190 -10.28 7.49 -38.06
C ARG A 190 -11.14 7.58 -39.32
N ARG A 191 -12.16 6.74 -39.50
CA ARG A 191 -13.13 6.90 -40.61
C ARG A 191 -14.04 8.11 -40.44
N ALA A 192 -14.35 8.51 -39.21
CA ALA A 192 -15.10 9.75 -38.94
C ALA A 192 -14.26 11.02 -39.22
N ARG A 193 -12.93 10.98 -39.06
CA ARG A 193 -12.03 12.10 -39.37
C ARG A 193 -11.63 12.24 -40.84
N SER A 194 -11.79 11.20 -41.67
CA SER A 194 -11.54 11.30 -43.11
C SER A 194 -12.76 11.75 -43.92
N GLY A 195 -13.85 12.18 -43.26
CA GLY A 195 -15.12 12.55 -43.89
C GLY A 195 -15.68 13.92 -43.50
N SER A 196 -14.89 14.80 -42.88
CA SER A 196 -15.32 16.16 -42.53
C SER A 196 -14.43 17.16 -43.26
N LEU A 197 -14.91 17.62 -44.43
CA LEU A 197 -14.41 18.82 -45.10
C LEU A 197 -14.55 20.02 -44.15
N ASP A 198 -13.47 20.75 -43.95
CA ASP A 198 -13.50 22.14 -43.49
C ASP A 198 -13.36 23.05 -44.73
N PRO A 199 -14.35 23.91 -45.05
CA PRO A 199 -14.41 24.64 -46.31
C PRO A 199 -13.78 26.04 -46.20
N SER A 200 -12.48 26.14 -45.91
CA SER A 200 -11.80 27.46 -45.90
C SER A 200 -10.44 27.52 -46.62
N GLU A 201 -10.03 26.46 -47.33
CA GLU A 201 -8.71 26.39 -47.97
C GLU A 201 -8.73 26.51 -49.51
N TYR A 202 -9.67 27.30 -50.07
CA TYR A 202 -9.83 27.49 -51.53
C TYR A 202 -9.80 28.97 -51.98
N VAL A 203 -9.01 29.84 -51.34
CA VAL A 203 -8.94 31.28 -51.73
C VAL A 203 -7.53 31.76 -52.15
N TYR A 204 -6.49 30.92 -52.07
CA TYR A 204 -5.13 31.33 -52.47
C TYR A 204 -4.46 30.38 -53.48
N GLU A 205 -5.15 29.94 -54.53
CA GLU A 205 -4.47 29.28 -55.67
C GLU A 205 -5.09 29.66 -57.03
N VAL A 206 -5.22 30.95 -57.34
CA VAL A 206 -5.54 31.39 -58.71
C VAL A 206 -4.84 32.71 -59.06
N MET A 207 -3.51 32.73 -59.18
CA MET A 207 -2.79 33.85 -59.85
C MET A 207 -1.58 33.45 -60.70
N THR A 208 -1.37 32.16 -61.01
CA THR A 208 -0.20 31.71 -61.78
C THR A 208 -0.54 30.81 -62.97
N LYS A 209 -1.66 31.07 -63.65
CA LYS A 209 -1.97 30.41 -64.93
C LYS A 209 -2.48 31.38 -66.00
N ASN A 210 -1.54 31.71 -66.89
CA ASN A 210 -1.67 31.96 -68.33
C ASN A 210 -1.85 33.41 -68.85
N GLY A 211 -0.88 33.81 -69.69
CA GLY A 211 -1.07 34.75 -70.81
C GLY A 211 -0.04 35.88 -70.90
N LEU A 212 1.19 35.59 -71.35
CA LEU A 212 1.70 35.99 -72.68
C LEU A 212 1.90 37.50 -72.92
N GLN A 213 3.16 37.95 -72.95
CA GLN A 213 3.69 38.68 -74.11
C GLN A 213 5.23 38.70 -74.10
N ALA A 214 5.81 38.28 -75.21
CA ALA A 214 7.22 38.45 -75.54
C ALA A 214 7.45 39.87 -76.08
N ALA A 215 8.56 40.49 -75.68
CA ALA A 215 9.17 41.61 -76.39
C ALA A 215 10.68 41.34 -76.56
N ALA A 216 11.16 41.65 -77.76
CA ALA A 216 12.39 41.20 -78.41
C ALA A 216 13.72 41.58 -77.73
N PRO A 217 14.82 40.87 -78.04
CA PRO A 217 16.16 41.26 -77.60
C PRO A 217 16.66 42.46 -78.41
N ASN A 218 17.23 43.47 -77.72
CA ASN A 218 17.96 44.55 -78.39
C ASN A 218 19.47 44.30 -78.25
N PRO A 219 20.27 44.40 -79.33
CA PRO A 219 21.59 43.84 -79.42
C PRO A 219 22.68 44.92 -79.25
N TYR A 220 23.22 45.08 -78.04
CA TYR A 220 24.46 45.86 -77.84
C TYR A 220 25.34 45.34 -76.69
N ASP A 221 25.34 44.03 -76.44
CA ASP A 221 26.42 43.38 -75.67
C ASP A 221 27.37 42.69 -76.64
N ALA A 222 28.18 43.50 -77.31
CA ALA A 222 29.42 43.07 -77.95
C ALA A 222 30.51 44.11 -77.66
N ALA A 223 31.56 43.63 -76.99
CA ALA A 223 32.84 44.26 -76.62
C ALA A 223 32.88 45.04 -75.30
#